data_AF-A0A0F9HYN9-F1
#
_entry.id   AF-A0A0F9HYN9-F1
#
_cell.length_a   1.000
_cell.length_b   1.000
_cell.length_c   1.000
_cell.angle_alpha   90.00
_cell.angle_beta   90.00
_cell.angle_gamma   90.00
#
_symmetry.space_group_name_H-M   'P 1'
#
loop_
_entity.id
_entity.type
_entity.pdbx_description
1 polymer ?
#
loop_
_entity_poly.entity_id
_entity_poly.type
_entity_poly.pdbx_seq_one_letter_code
_entity_poly.pdbx_strand_id
1 'polypeptide(L)' 'MIVIPFKCAKCGYGLHFDSGAPAECPICKGIFTYIRIGWDEYCQLEITDGVDKS' A
#
# COMPACT_ATOMS: atom_id res chain seq x y z
N MET A 1 5.14 16.44 6.58
CA MET A 1 5.40 15.30 5.68
C MET A 1 4.05 14.75 5.24
N ILE A 2 3.72 14.75 3.95
CA ILE A 2 2.44 14.26 3.45
C ILE A 2 2.61 12.77 3.17
N VAL A 3 1.89 11.93 3.90
CA VAL A 3 1.94 10.49 3.71
C VAL A 3 0.86 10.08 2.70
N ILE A 4 1.26 9.36 1.66
CA ILE A 4 0.41 8.93 0.56
C ILE A 4 0.19 7.42 0.67
N PRO A 5 -1.06 6.97 0.85
CA PRO A 5 -1.37 5.55 0.89
C PRO A 5 -1.53 4.96 -0.52
N PHE A 6 -1.05 3.73 -0.66
CA PHE A 6 -1.09 2.94 -1.89
C PHE A 6 -1.62 1.54 -1.60
N LYS A 7 -2.22 0.92 -2.61
CA LYS A 7 -2.65 -0.48 -2.60
C LYS A 7 -2.04 -1.23 -3.77
N CYS A 8 -1.49 -2.40 -3.53
CA CYS A 8 -1.05 -3.29 -4.60
C CYS A 8 -2.28 -3.84 -5.33
N ALA A 9 -2.41 -3.55 -6.63
CA ALA A 9 -3.52 -4.02 -7.46
C ALA A 9 -3.53 -5.55 -7.65
N LYS A 10 -2.40 -6.23 -7.38
CA LYS A 10 -2.26 -7.68 -7.55
C LYS A 10 -2.64 -8.48 -6.31
N CYS A 11 -2.24 -8.04 -5.12
CA CYS A 11 -2.44 -8.80 -3.88
C CYS A 11 -3.20 -8.04 -2.78
N GLY A 12 -3.58 -6.78 -3.01
CA GLY A 12 -4.33 -5.99 -2.04
C GLY A 12 -3.50 -5.40 -0.90
N TYR A 13 -2.20 -5.67 -0.82
CA TYR A 13 -1.32 -5.14 0.22
C TYR A 13 -1.30 -3.60 0.23
N GLY A 14 -1.60 -3.01 1.39
CA GLY A 14 -1.53 -1.58 1.63
C GLY A 14 -0.15 -1.15 2.08
N LEU A 15 0.29 0.03 1.64
CA LEU A 15 1.46 0.69 2.21
C LEU A 15 1.34 2.19 2.16
N HIS A 16 2.17 2.91 2.92
CA HIS A 16 2.17 4.36 2.89
C HIS A 16 3.59 4.94 2.75
N PHE A 17 3.78 5.89 1.82
CA PHE A 17 5.09 6.52 1.57
C PHE A 17 5.03 8.04 1.74
N ASP A 18 6.14 8.63 2.18
CA ASP A 18 6.33 10.07 2.30
C ASP A 18 6.68 10.75 0.96
N SER A 19 7.17 9.98 -0.01
CA SER A 19 7.47 10.44 -1.36
C SER A 19 7.51 9.29 -2.37
N GLY A 20 6.97 9.55 -3.57
CA GLY A 20 6.99 8.60 -4.69
C GLY A 20 6.06 7.41 -4.54
N ALA A 21 5.90 6.65 -5.63
CA ALA A 21 5.23 5.36 -5.62
C ALA A 21 6.29 4.24 -5.50
N PRO A 22 6.01 3.17 -4.74
CA PRO A 22 6.93 2.04 -4.64
C PRO A 22 7.09 1.33 -5.99
N ALA A 23 8.32 0.94 -6.30
CA ALA A 23 8.62 0.21 -7.53
C ALA A 23 8.19 -1.26 -7.45
N GLU A 24 8.29 -1.91 -6.28
CA GLU A 24 8.01 -3.33 -6.10
C GLU A 24 7.14 -3.60 -4.86
N CYS A 25 6.22 -4.56 -4.98
CA CYS A 25 5.43 -5.05 -3.86
C CYS A 25 6.19 -6.06 -2.99
N PRO A 26 6.33 -5.84 -1.66
CA PRO A 26 7.09 -6.74 -0.81
C PRO A 26 6.44 -8.12 -0.65
N ILE A 27 5.11 -8.21 -0.81
CA ILE A 27 4.32 -9.44 -0.67
C ILE A 27 4.37 -10.29 -1.93
N CYS A 28 3.97 -9.75 -3.08
CA CYS A 28 3.80 -10.54 -4.31
C CYS A 28 4.90 -10.30 -5.37
N LYS A 29 5.90 -9.46 -5.06
CA LYS A 29 7.01 -9.09 -5.95
C LYS A 29 6.57 -8.51 -7.30
N GLY A 30 5.39 -7.90 -7.34
CA GLY A 30 4.87 -7.22 -8.52
C GLY A 30 5.54 -5.87 -8.72
N ILE A 31 5.93 -5.53 -9.95
CA ILE A 31 6.61 -4.28 -10.29
C ILE A 31 5.58 -3.26 -10.82
N PHE A 32 5.63 -2.02 -10.34
CA PHE A 32 4.72 -0.93 -10.70
C PHE A 32 3.23 -1.28 -10.57
N THR A 33 2.87 -2.13 -9.61
CA THR A 33 1.49 -2.61 -9.40
C THR A 33 0.69 -1.75 -8.41
N TYR A 34 1.19 -0.59 -8.00
CA TYR A 34 0.57 0.24 -6.96
C TYR A 34 -0.39 1.27 -7.53
N ILE A 35 -1.59 1.32 -6.94
CA ILE A 35 -2.56 2.39 -7.16
C ILE A 35 -2.63 3.27 -5.92
N ARG A 36 -2.74 4.59 -6.12
CA ARG A 36 -2.95 5.54 -5.04
C ARG A 36 -4.39 5.40 -4.51
N ILE A 37 -4.54 5.34 -3.20
CA ILE A 37 -5.84 5.22 -2.53
C ILE A 37 -6.03 6.34 -1.50
N GLY A 38 -7.19 6.39 -0.86
CA GLY A 38 -7.44 7.26 0.29
C GLY A 38 -6.99 6.62 1.61
N TRP A 39 -6.84 7.44 2.66
CA TRP A 39 -6.52 6.95 4.00
C TRP A 39 -7.62 6.07 4.60
N ASP A 40 -8.90 6.39 4.36
CA ASP A 40 -10.03 5.59 4.84
C ASP A 40 -10.00 4.17 4.24
N GLU A 41 -9.71 4.06 2.94
CA GLU A 41 -9.54 2.77 2.27
C GLU A 41 -8.35 2.01 2.84
N TYR A 42 -7.21 2.69 3.06
CA TYR A 42 -6.01 2.08 3.62
C TYR A 42 -6.28 1.45 5.00
N CYS A 43 -6.97 2.17 5.90
CA CYS A 43 -7.32 1.67 7.23
C CYS A 43 -8.25 0.45 7.20
N GLN A 44 -9.00 0.25 6.11
CA GLN A 44 -9.89 -0.89 5.93
C GLN A 44 -9.20 -2.13 5.36
N LEU A 45 -8.00 -2.00 4.80
CA LEU A 45 -7.25 -3.15 4.25
C LEU A 45 -6.94 -4.19 5.33
N GLU A 46 -6.85 -5.45 4.90
CA GLU A 46 -6.56 -6.60 5.75
C GLU A 46 -5.08 -6.71 6.08
N ILE A 47 -4.22 -6.36 5.12
CA ILE A 47 -2.76 -6.47 5.22
C ILE A 47 -2.11 -5.15 4.80
N THR A 48 -1.38 -4.52 5.73
CA THR A 48 -0.69 -3.25 5.47
C THR A 48 0.71 -3.20 6.09
N ASP A 49 1.51 -2.17 5.79
CA ASP A 49 2.84 -1.94 6.39
C ASP A 49 2.79 -1.35 7.81
N GLY A 50 1.63 -0.86 8.26
CA GLY A 50 1.45 -0.25 9.59
C GLY A 50 0.38 -0.90 10.47
N VAL A 51 -0.42 -1.83 9.93
CA VAL A 51 -1.48 -2.54 10.64
C VAL A 51 -1.51 -3.98 10.14
N ASP A 52 -1.08 -4.91 10.99
CA ASP A 52 -1.41 -6.33 10.85
C ASP A 52 -2.64 -6.58 11.72
N LYS A 53 -3.80 -6.87 11.12
CA LYS A 53 -5.04 -7.16 11.87
C LYS A 53 -5.12 -8.62 12.35
N SER A 54 -3.99 -9.34 12.33
CA SER A 54 -3.85 -10.71 12.82
C SER A 54 -4.02 -10.83 14.33
#